data_AF-A0A227J1R2-F1
#
_entry.id   AF-A0A227J1R2-F1
#
_cell.length_a   1.000
_cell.length_b   1.000
_cell.length_c   1.000
_cell.angle_alpha   90.00
_cell.angle_beta   90.00
_cell.angle_gamma   90.00
#
_symmetry.space_group_name_H-M   'P 1'
#
loop_
_entity.id
_entity.type
_entity.pdbx_description
1 polymer ?
#
loop_
_entity_poly.entity_id
_entity_poly.type
_entity_poly.pdbx_seq_one_letter_code
_entity_poly.pdbx_strand_id
1 'polypeptide(L)'
;IPNNLMPFIAQVAVGRREKLAVFGSDYPTPDGTGVRDYIHVMDLADGHIAALKSVGKTSGLHIYNLGTGKGSSVLEMVDAFAAACGKPVPYELCPRRPG
;
A
#
# COMPACT_ATOMS: atom_id res chain seq x y z
N ILE A 1 -4.00 -16.84 -1.23
CA ILE A 1 -4.50 -15.68 -2.00
C ILE A 1 -3.84 -14.43 -1.41
N PRO A 2 -3.32 -13.46 -2.18
CA PRO A 2 -2.75 -12.26 -1.60
C PRO A 2 -3.84 -11.46 -0.88
N ASN A 3 -3.60 -11.12 0.38
CA ASN A 3 -4.55 -10.33 1.17
C ASN A 3 -4.31 -8.81 1.07
N ASN A 4 -3.15 -8.43 0.52
CA ASN A 4 -2.66 -7.05 0.44
C ASN A 4 -2.86 -6.46 -0.97
N LEU A 5 -3.03 -5.14 -1.04
CA LEU A 5 -3.35 -4.41 -2.27
C LEU A 5 -2.29 -4.59 -3.38
N MET A 6 -1.03 -4.27 -3.09
CA MET A 6 0.03 -4.21 -4.11
C MET A 6 0.27 -5.54 -4.86
N PRO A 7 0.41 -6.70 -4.19
CA PRO A 7 0.54 -7.97 -4.91
C PRO A 7 -0.70 -8.33 -5.73
N PHE A 8 -1.89 -7.87 -5.32
CA PHE A 8 -3.12 -8.12 -6.06
C PHE A 8 -3.18 -7.27 -7.34
N ILE A 9 -2.86 -5.97 -7.25
CA ILE A 9 -2.71 -5.08 -8.41
C ILE A 9 -1.74 -5.69 -9.42
N ALA A 10 -0.57 -6.13 -8.96
CA ALA A 10 0.45 -6.73 -9.83
C ALA A 10 -0.08 -7.97 -10.56
N GLN A 11 -0.87 -8.84 -9.88
CA GLN A 11 -1.48 -10.01 -10.51
C GLN A 11 -2.50 -9.65 -11.59
N VAL A 12 -3.25 -8.58 -11.41
CA VAL A 12 -4.17 -8.07 -12.45
C VAL A 12 -3.37 -7.56 -13.65
N ALA A 13 -2.33 -6.75 -13.41
CA ALA A 13 -1.50 -6.19 -14.48
C ALA A 13 -0.77 -7.25 -15.34
N VAL A 14 -0.43 -8.40 -14.76
CA VAL A 14 0.13 -9.54 -15.50
C VAL A 14 -0.91 -10.53 -16.04
N GLY A 15 -2.20 -10.21 -15.93
CA GLY A 15 -3.30 -11.04 -16.46
C GLY A 15 -3.57 -12.32 -15.68
N ARG A 16 -3.01 -12.47 -14.46
CA ARG A 16 -3.31 -13.61 -13.57
C ARG A 16 -4.68 -13.49 -12.89
N ARG A 17 -5.27 -12.29 -12.93
CA ARG A 17 -6.60 -11.97 -12.40
C ARG A 17 -7.27 -11.00 -13.36
N GLU A 18 -8.58 -11.12 -13.52
CA GLU A 18 -9.36 -10.26 -14.42
C GLU A 18 -9.45 -8.81 -13.90
N LYS A 19 -9.68 -8.63 -12.60
CA LYS A 19 -9.87 -7.32 -11.98
C LYS A 19 -9.52 -7.32 -10.49
N LEU A 20 -9.25 -6.12 -9.96
CA LEU A 20 -9.10 -5.83 -8.54
C LEU A 20 -10.45 -5.53 -7.89
N ALA A 21 -10.73 -6.12 -6.73
CA ALA A 21 -11.85 -5.71 -5.89
C ALA A 21 -11.42 -4.59 -4.93
N VAL A 22 -12.02 -3.40 -5.07
CA VAL A 22 -11.80 -2.22 -4.22
C VAL A 22 -12.90 -2.17 -3.17
N PHE A 23 -12.56 -2.43 -1.91
CA PHE A 23 -13.55 -2.59 -0.84
C PHE A 23 -13.88 -1.27 -0.15
N GLY A 24 -15.07 -0.75 -0.42
CA GLY A 24 -15.56 0.51 0.11
C GLY A 24 -15.16 1.72 -0.76
N SER A 25 -16.16 2.54 -1.06
CA SER A 25 -16.06 3.73 -1.91
C SER A 25 -16.79 4.94 -1.30
N ASP A 26 -17.06 4.88 0.01
CA ASP A 26 -17.86 5.82 0.78
C ASP A 26 -17.13 6.25 2.08
N TYR A 27 -15.83 6.01 2.18
CA TYR A 27 -15.03 6.50 3.30
C TYR A 27 -14.94 8.04 3.25
N PRO A 28 -14.74 8.73 4.40
CA PRO A 28 -14.50 10.17 4.41
C PRO A 28 -13.07 10.50 3.93
N THR A 29 -12.77 10.15 2.69
CA THR A 29 -11.50 10.34 1.98
C THR A 29 -11.77 11.02 0.64
N PRO A 30 -10.77 11.66 -0.01
CA PRO A 30 -11.00 12.46 -1.21
C PRO A 30 -11.70 11.73 -2.37
N ASP A 31 -11.46 10.42 -2.53
CA ASP A 31 -12.05 9.58 -3.58
C ASP A 31 -12.98 8.48 -3.04
N GLY A 32 -13.30 8.53 -1.74
CA GLY A 32 -14.13 7.54 -1.06
C GLY A 32 -13.46 6.19 -0.78
N THR A 33 -12.24 5.94 -1.25
CA THR A 33 -11.52 4.68 -1.02
C THR A 33 -10.54 4.77 0.15
N GLY A 34 -10.09 3.62 0.66
CA GLY A 34 -9.20 3.58 1.83
C GLY A 34 -7.84 4.26 1.57
N VAL A 35 -7.42 5.16 2.46
CA VAL A 35 -6.12 5.83 2.39
C VAL A 35 -5.11 5.14 3.31
N ARG A 36 -3.89 4.89 2.82
CA ARG A 36 -2.78 4.27 3.59
C ARG A 36 -1.45 4.94 3.25
N ASP A 37 -0.52 4.93 4.21
CA ASP A 37 0.86 5.33 4.00
C ASP A 37 1.65 4.15 3.41
N TYR A 38 1.94 4.20 2.12
CA TYR A 38 2.70 3.18 1.41
C TYR A 38 4.19 3.52 1.42
N ILE A 39 4.99 2.73 2.12
CA ILE A 39 6.45 2.83 2.15
C ILE A 39 7.09 1.84 1.17
N HIS A 40 8.12 2.28 0.45
CA HIS A 40 8.90 1.38 -0.39
C HIS A 40 9.67 0.39 0.49
N VAL A 41 9.68 -0.90 0.13
CA VAL A 41 10.27 -1.96 0.98
C VAL A 41 11.75 -1.75 1.27
N MET A 42 12.48 -1.11 0.34
CA MET A 42 13.89 -0.78 0.55
C MET A 42 14.08 0.34 1.57
N ASP A 43 13.23 1.37 1.58
CA ASP A 43 13.29 2.44 2.59
C ASP A 43 13.00 1.88 3.98
N LEU A 44 12.05 0.95 4.07
CA LEU A 44 11.78 0.23 5.32
C LEU A 44 13.00 -0.57 5.77
N ALA A 45 13.66 -1.30 4.86
CA ALA A 45 14.88 -2.05 5.17
C ALA A 45 16.02 -1.13 5.65
N ASP A 46 16.23 0.00 4.98
CA ASP A 46 17.20 1.01 5.36
C ASP A 46 16.87 1.62 6.74
N GLY A 47 15.58 1.81 7.05
CA GLY A 47 15.11 2.22 8.37
C GLY A 47 15.53 1.27 9.49
N HIS A 48 15.53 -0.05 9.24
CA HIS A 48 16.02 -1.03 10.21
C HIS A 48 17.54 -0.91 10.43
N ILE A 49 18.32 -0.71 9.36
CA ILE A 49 19.77 -0.50 9.46
C ILE A 49 20.06 0.79 10.23
N ALA A 50 19.32 1.86 9.97
CA ALA A 50 19.44 3.13 10.67
C ALA A 50 19.13 3.00 12.17
N ALA A 51 18.08 2.25 12.52
CA ALA A 51 17.74 1.98 13.92
C ALA A 51 18.89 1.24 14.65
N LEU A 52 19.46 0.20 14.03
CA LEU A 52 20.59 -0.53 14.59
C LEU A 52 21.83 0.36 14.79
N LYS A 53 22.13 1.25 13.84
CA LYS A 53 23.25 2.20 13.95
C LYS A 53 23.02 3.24 15.04
N SER A 54 21.78 3.69 15.21
CA SER A 54 21.41 4.77 16.13
C SER A 54 21.36 4.32 17.59
N VAL A 55 20.66 3.20 17.86
CA VAL A 55 20.35 2.75 19.23
C VAL A 55 20.76 1.31 19.50
N GLY A 56 21.41 0.60 18.57
CA GLY A 56 21.73 -0.82 18.73
C GLY A 56 22.69 -1.16 19.89
N LYS A 57 23.39 -0.17 20.45
CA LYS A 57 24.23 -0.32 21.66
C LYS A 57 23.58 0.27 22.92
N THR A 58 22.45 0.95 22.79
CA THR A 58 21.74 1.60 23.87
C THR A 58 20.66 0.66 24.38
N SER A 59 20.69 0.34 25.67
CA SER A 59 19.62 -0.47 26.27
C SER A 59 18.38 0.40 26.47
N GLY A 60 17.21 -0.14 26.17
CA GLY A 60 15.95 0.56 26.36
C GLY A 60 14.89 0.19 25.34
N LEU A 61 13.70 0.78 25.50
CA LEU A 61 12.60 0.70 24.55
C LEU A 61 12.63 1.91 23.63
N HIS A 62 12.77 1.66 22.33
CA HIS A 62 12.75 2.68 21.30
C HIS A 62 11.64 2.36 20.30
N ILE A 63 10.68 3.29 20.16
CA ILE A 63 9.48 3.10 19.32
C ILE A 63 9.54 4.12 18.18
N TYR A 64 9.40 3.65 16.95
CA TYR A 64 9.43 4.48 15.75
C TYR A 64 8.31 4.07 14.79
N ASN A 65 7.68 5.07 14.17
CA ASN A 65 6.90 4.85 12.96
C ASN A 65 7.84 4.94 11.76
N LEU A 66 7.80 3.94 10.87
CA LEU A 66 8.50 3.96 9.59
C LEU A 66 7.46 4.04 8.48
N GLY A 67 7.31 5.22 7.91
CA GLY A 67 6.35 5.54 6.85
C GLY A 67 6.82 6.77 6.08
N THR A 68 6.11 7.12 5.03
CA THR A 68 6.41 8.31 4.22
C THR A 68 5.77 9.58 4.80
N GLY A 69 4.79 9.42 5.70
CA GLY A 69 3.95 10.51 6.21
C GLY A 69 2.90 10.99 5.20
N LYS A 70 2.85 10.40 4.01
CA LYS A 70 1.89 10.74 2.95
C LYS A 70 0.93 9.56 2.75
N GLY A 71 -0.36 9.82 2.93
CA GLY A 71 -1.40 8.87 2.58
C GLY A 71 -1.67 8.88 1.08
N SER A 72 -1.84 7.68 0.51
CA SER A 72 -2.41 7.49 -0.83
C SER A 72 -3.65 6.61 -0.75
N SER A 73 -4.65 6.90 -1.57
CA SER A 73 -5.88 6.12 -1.70
C SER A 73 -5.66 4.82 -2.47
N VAL A 74 -6.68 3.94 -2.49
CA VAL A 74 -6.62 2.72 -3.31
C VAL A 74 -6.56 3.06 -4.80
N LEU A 75 -7.34 4.04 -5.26
CA LEU A 75 -7.37 4.41 -6.68
C LEU A 75 -6.09 5.13 -7.11
N GLU A 76 -5.51 5.98 -6.26
CA GLU A 76 -4.20 6.59 -6.53
C GLU A 76 -3.12 5.51 -6.74
N MET A 77 -3.16 4.41 -5.97
CA MET A 77 -2.24 3.29 -6.16
C MET A 77 -2.51 2.50 -7.43
N VAL A 78 -3.78 2.33 -7.82
CA VAL A 78 -4.16 1.70 -9.09
C VAL A 78 -3.64 2.53 -10.27
N ASP A 79 -3.85 3.85 -10.24
CA ASP A 79 -3.42 4.78 -11.28
C ASP A 79 -1.89 4.83 -11.38
N ALA A 80 -1.18 4.92 -10.25
CA ALA A 80 0.27 4.90 -10.22
C ALA A 80 0.83 3.59 -10.80
N PHE A 81 0.21 2.45 -10.50
CA PHE A 81 0.64 1.16 -11.05
C PHE A 81 0.35 1.06 -12.55
N ALA A 82 -0.83 1.50 -12.99
CA ALA A 82 -1.20 1.53 -14.40
C ALA A 82 -0.22 2.37 -15.23
N ALA A 83 0.16 3.55 -14.71
CA ALA A 83 1.19 4.40 -15.31
C ALA A 83 2.56 3.69 -15.36
N ALA A 84 2.97 3.03 -14.28
CA ALA A 84 4.27 2.35 -14.20
C ALA A 84 4.38 1.13 -15.14
N CYS A 85 3.30 0.37 -15.32
CA CYS A 85 3.30 -0.82 -16.18
C CYS A 85 2.84 -0.55 -17.62
N GLY A 86 2.36 0.66 -17.93
CA GLY A 86 1.85 1.05 -19.24
C GLY A 86 0.58 0.30 -19.67
N LYS A 87 -0.18 -0.24 -18.72
CA LYS A 87 -1.40 -1.03 -18.97
C LYS A 87 -2.50 -0.61 -18.01
N PRO A 88 -3.78 -0.62 -18.44
CA PRO A 88 -4.88 -0.42 -17.52
C PRO A 88 -4.91 -1.55 -16.47
N VAL A 89 -5.32 -1.20 -15.26
CA VAL A 89 -5.57 -2.16 -14.17
C VAL A 89 -7.07 -2.17 -13.90
N PRO A 90 -7.83 -3.13 -14.45
CA PRO A 90 -9.26 -3.21 -14.20
C PRO A 90 -9.57 -3.39 -12.72
N TYR A 91 -10.60 -2.70 -12.24
CA TYR A 91 -11.09 -2.85 -10.89
C TYR A 91 -12.62 -2.76 -10.83
N GLU A 92 -13.19 -3.23 -9.73
CA GLU A 92 -14.59 -3.05 -9.38
C GLU A 92 -14.71 -2.52 -7.95
N LEU A 93 -15.69 -1.65 -7.72
CA LEU A 93 -16.03 -1.20 -6.37
C LEU A 93 -16.91 -2.27 -5.72
N CYS A 94 -16.53 -2.68 -4.53
CA CYS A 94 -17.23 -3.66 -3.70
C CYS A 94 -17.69 -3.01 -2.38
N PRO A 95 -18.69 -3.60 -1.69
CA PRO A 95 -19.00 -3.21 -0.32
C PRO A 95 -17.75 -3.25 0.57
N ARG A 96 -17.76 -2.49 1.67
CA ARG A 96 -16.69 -2.57 2.68
C ARG A 96 -16.57 -4.01 3.17
N ARG A 97 -15.34 -4.45 3.44
CA ARG A 97 -15.15 -5.73 4.13
C ARG A 97 -15.84 -5.64 5.50
N PRO A 98 -16.61 -6.66 5.93
CA PRO A 98 -17.02 -6.74 7.31
C PRO A 98 -15.73 -6.74 8.15
N GLY A 99 -15.60 -5.70 8.98
CA GLY A 99 -14.51 -5.60 9.95
C GLY A 99 -14.66 -6.65 11.03
#